data_AF-D6A8G0-F1
#
_entry.id   AF-D6A8G0-F1
#
_cell.length_a   1.000
_cell.length_b   1.000
_cell.length_c   1.000
_cell.angle_alpha   90.00
_cell.angle_beta   90.00
_cell.angle_gamma   90.00
#
_symmetry.space_group_name_H-M   'P 1'
#
loop_
_entity.id
_entity.type
_entity.pdbx_description
1 polymer ?
#
loop_
_entity_poly.entity_id
_entity_poly.type
_entity_poly.pdbx_seq_one_letter_code
_entity_poly.pdbx_strand_id
1 'polypeptide(L)'
;MNGAIQEGSDAVITPAAVRSSHLDHAPGRSLWRGIYRSPGRDPRGILPLVATETEVGELLHQRGWRTAFTVAERVNAWAAVVGVIERGYGDDIYEYTNDLYCRNWLHEAWILLDDYIVRLWTPQIKALDDRYKAATVDDEGQALEQFHRLPGPDLWWWRRHPRILTGDLGRSLRSVGAISTGPDTA
;
A
#
# COMPACT_ATOMS: atom_id res chain seq x y z
N MET A 1 24.73 35.13 36.59
CA MET A 1 25.65 35.12 35.43
C MET A 1 25.52 33.77 34.76
N ASN A 2 25.06 33.79 33.49
CA ASN A 2 25.27 32.85 32.36
C ASN A 2 24.85 31.38 32.57
N GLY A 3 23.97 30.74 31.77
CA GLY A 3 23.85 30.71 30.29
C GLY A 3 24.91 29.74 29.72
N ALA A 4 24.70 28.79 28.80
CA ALA A 4 23.58 28.30 27.98
C ALA A 4 24.08 27.04 27.18
N ILE A 5 23.18 26.32 26.47
CA ILE A 5 23.37 25.45 25.25
C ILE A 5 24.08 24.08 25.48
N GLN A 6 23.54 22.86 25.25
CA GLN A 6 22.76 22.17 24.19
C GLN A 6 23.64 21.42 23.15
N GLU A 7 23.56 20.08 23.14
CA GLU A 7 23.68 19.11 22.02
C GLU A 7 23.17 17.76 22.60
N GLY A 8 22.34 16.92 21.98
CA GLY A 8 22.13 16.61 20.57
C GLY A 8 22.50 15.13 20.37
N SER A 9 21.55 14.19 20.45
CA SER A 9 21.73 12.79 20.01
C SER A 9 20.38 12.08 19.85
N ASP A 10 19.93 12.05 18.59
CA ASP A 10 19.23 10.97 17.86
C ASP A 10 18.37 9.97 18.65
N ALA A 11 17.05 10.21 18.62
CA ALA A 11 16.05 9.18 18.87
C ALA A 11 15.90 8.30 17.62
N VAL A 12 16.43 7.09 17.71
CA VAL A 12 16.15 5.97 16.81
C VAL A 12 14.65 5.69 16.85
N ILE A 13 13.93 6.01 15.77
CA ILE A 13 12.53 5.63 15.58
C ILE A 13 12.50 4.12 15.33
N THR A 14 12.19 3.36 16.37
CA THR A 14 11.78 1.95 16.27
C THR A 14 10.28 1.91 15.99
N PRO A 15 9.79 1.18 14.97
CA PRO A 15 8.35 0.95 14.82
C PRO A 15 7.92 -0.06 15.88
N ALA A 16 7.06 0.38 16.79
CA ALA A 16 6.44 -0.48 17.78
C ALA A 16 5.44 -1.42 17.09
N ALA A 17 5.70 -2.72 17.20
CA ALA A 17 4.76 -3.79 16.93
C ALA A 17 3.50 -3.61 17.77
N VAL A 18 2.34 -3.44 17.13
CA VAL A 18 1.03 -3.53 17.76
C VAL A 18 0.17 -4.48 16.94
N ARG A 19 -0.16 -5.63 17.56
CA ARG A 19 -1.10 -6.64 17.08
C ARG A 19 -2.39 -5.99 16.58
N SER A 20 -2.67 -6.13 15.29
CA SER A 20 -3.97 -5.77 14.71
C SER A 20 -4.84 -7.01 14.59
N SER A 21 -5.83 -7.11 15.47
CA SER A 21 -6.90 -8.08 15.37
C SER A 21 -8.02 -7.49 14.50
N HIS A 22 -8.39 -8.23 13.45
CA HIS A 22 -9.72 -8.24 12.84
C HIS A 22 -10.14 -7.04 11.97
N LEU A 23 -9.90 -7.16 10.65
CA LEU A 23 -10.72 -6.50 9.62
C LEU A 23 -11.04 -7.54 8.53
N ASP A 24 -12.22 -8.16 8.66
CA ASP A 24 -12.84 -9.00 7.64
C ASP A 24 -13.89 -8.17 6.86
N HIS A 25 -13.77 -8.23 5.52
CA HIS A 25 -14.80 -8.01 4.48
C HIS A 25 -15.42 -6.62 4.21
N ALA A 26 -15.29 -6.21 2.94
CA ALA A 26 -16.40 -5.65 2.14
C ALA A 26 -16.35 -6.19 0.68
N PRO A 27 -17.49 -6.45 0.01
CA PRO A 27 -17.54 -7.17 -1.27
C PRO A 27 -17.58 -6.27 -2.52
N GLY A 28 -16.86 -6.70 -3.57
CA GLY A 28 -17.22 -6.71 -4.99
C GLY A 28 -17.67 -5.43 -5.71
N ARG A 29 -16.87 -4.99 -6.69
CA ARG A 29 -17.20 -4.99 -8.14
C ARG A 29 -16.01 -4.50 -8.97
N SER A 30 -15.56 -5.36 -9.87
CA SER A 30 -14.44 -5.14 -10.79
C SER A 30 -14.70 -3.99 -11.76
N LEU A 31 -13.81 -2.99 -11.76
CA LEU A 31 -13.94 -1.78 -12.59
C LEU A 31 -12.63 -1.27 -13.23
N TRP A 32 -11.53 -2.02 -13.22
CA TRP A 32 -10.24 -1.48 -13.69
C TRP A 32 -9.90 -1.73 -15.17
N ARG A 33 -10.77 -2.38 -15.96
CA ARG A 33 -10.51 -2.60 -17.40
C ARG A 33 -10.95 -1.46 -18.33
N GLY A 34 -11.47 -0.32 -17.86
CA GLY A 34 -11.98 0.69 -18.81
C GLY A 34 -12.38 2.09 -18.34
N ILE A 35 -11.73 2.70 -17.34
CA ILE A 35 -12.13 4.04 -16.87
C ILE A 35 -11.08 5.10 -17.27
N TYR A 36 -11.12 5.49 -18.54
CA TYR A 36 -10.87 6.88 -18.93
C TYR A 36 -12.17 7.39 -19.56
N ARG A 37 -13.11 7.84 -18.72
CA ARG A 37 -14.39 8.41 -19.18
C ARG A 37 -14.40 9.92 -18.88
N SER A 38 -14.73 10.71 -19.90
CA SER A 38 -14.90 12.18 -19.81
C SER A 38 -16.04 12.59 -18.86
N PRO A 39 -15.97 13.79 -18.24
CA PRO A 39 -16.86 14.17 -17.14
C PRO A 39 -18.23 14.63 -17.65
N GLY A 40 -19.29 13.99 -17.14
CA GLY A 40 -20.67 14.44 -17.28
C GLY A 40 -21.14 15.14 -16.00
N ARG A 41 -21.69 16.35 -16.14
CA ARG A 41 -22.21 17.21 -15.05
C ARG A 41 -23.64 16.79 -14.68
N ASP A 42 -23.94 16.59 -13.39
CA ASP A 42 -25.31 16.38 -12.87
C ASP A 42 -25.94 17.74 -12.44
N PRO A 43 -27.21 18.04 -12.80
CA PRO A 43 -27.90 19.28 -12.41
C PRO A 43 -28.61 19.28 -11.04
N ARG A 44 -28.51 18.26 -10.17
CA ARG A 44 -29.24 18.24 -8.87
C ARG A 44 -28.29 18.20 -7.67
N GLY A 45 -27.99 19.38 -7.11
CA GLY A 45 -27.05 19.59 -6.02
C GLY A 45 -27.41 18.94 -4.67
N ILE A 46 -26.98 17.69 -4.48
CA ILE A 46 -26.80 17.06 -3.16
C ILE A 46 -25.46 16.33 -3.17
N LEU A 47 -24.50 16.85 -2.39
CA LEU A 47 -23.08 16.48 -2.24
C LEU A 47 -22.23 16.72 -3.50
N PRO A 48 -21.07 17.40 -3.41
CA PRO A 48 -20.16 17.44 -4.55
C PRO A 48 -19.75 15.99 -4.85
N LEU A 49 -19.93 15.57 -6.11
CA LEU A 49 -19.60 14.23 -6.60
C LEU A 49 -18.06 13.97 -6.64
N VAL A 50 -17.29 14.77 -5.91
CA VAL A 50 -15.83 14.84 -5.93
C VAL A 50 -15.36 15.36 -4.58
N ALA A 51 -14.69 14.50 -3.81
CA ALA A 51 -14.22 14.82 -2.47
C ALA A 51 -12.73 15.21 -2.49
N THR A 52 -12.38 16.20 -1.67
CA THR A 52 -10.99 16.57 -1.40
C THR A 52 -10.24 15.43 -0.70
N GLU A 53 -8.91 15.47 -0.68
CA GLU A 53 -8.11 14.44 0.01
C GLU A 53 -8.51 14.29 1.50
N THR A 54 -8.79 15.41 2.18
CA THR A 54 -9.21 15.42 3.57
C THR A 54 -10.56 14.73 3.76
N GLU A 55 -11.55 15.04 2.93
CA GLU A 55 -12.88 14.41 3.01
C GLU A 55 -12.83 12.91 2.73
N VAL A 56 -12.03 12.49 1.74
CA VAL A 56 -11.81 11.07 1.46
C VAL A 56 -11.08 10.39 2.64
N GLY A 57 -10.08 11.03 3.21
CA GLY A 57 -9.37 10.55 4.39
C GLY A 57 -10.30 10.30 5.57
N GLU A 58 -11.13 11.28 5.92
CA GLU A 58 -12.13 11.17 7.00
C GLU A 58 -13.18 10.10 6.72
N LEU A 59 -13.67 10.03 5.48
CA LEU A 59 -14.64 9.01 5.08
C LEU A 59 -14.06 7.60 5.20
N LEU A 60 -12.80 7.40 4.79
CA LEU A 60 -12.13 6.11 4.93
C LEU A 60 -11.83 5.78 6.40
N HIS A 61 -11.48 6.77 7.22
CA HIS A 61 -11.36 6.58 8.67
C HIS A 61 -12.67 6.08 9.29
N GLN A 62 -13.80 6.72 8.95
CA GLN A 62 -15.13 6.29 9.39
C GLN A 62 -15.51 4.88 8.91
N ARG A 63 -14.91 4.40 7.82
CA ARG A 63 -15.08 3.04 7.28
C ARG A 63 -14.15 2.01 7.91
N GLY A 64 -13.35 2.39 8.92
CA GLY A 64 -12.53 1.47 9.71
C GLY A 64 -11.02 1.58 9.47
N TRP A 65 -10.57 2.49 8.61
CA TRP A 65 -9.14 2.80 8.52
C TRP A 65 -8.65 3.47 9.80
N ARG A 66 -7.45 3.13 10.28
CA ARG A 66 -6.95 3.53 11.62
C ARG A 66 -6.86 5.05 11.86
N THR A 67 -6.74 5.84 10.80
CA THR A 67 -6.69 7.31 10.85
C THR A 67 -7.10 7.88 9.49
N ALA A 68 -7.44 9.16 9.46
CA ALA A 68 -7.68 9.90 8.23
C ALA A 68 -6.33 10.21 7.56
N PHE A 69 -5.94 9.40 6.57
CA PHE A 69 -4.73 9.63 5.79
C PHE A 69 -4.96 10.60 4.63
N THR A 70 -3.88 11.23 4.17
CA THR A 70 -3.85 11.95 2.89
C THR A 70 -3.32 11.05 1.76
N VAL A 71 -3.54 11.47 0.51
CA VAL A 71 -2.99 10.74 -0.64
C VAL A 71 -1.46 10.81 -0.62
N ALA A 72 -0.89 11.97 -0.32
CA ALA A 72 0.56 12.15 -0.20
C ALA A 72 1.19 11.18 0.81
N GLU A 73 0.58 11.01 1.99
CA GLU A 73 1.07 10.08 3.01
C GLU A 73 1.06 8.63 2.53
N ARG A 74 -0.03 8.19 1.87
CA ARG A 74 -0.12 6.81 1.41
C ARG A 74 0.73 6.53 0.18
N VAL A 75 0.92 7.52 -0.70
CA VAL A 75 1.89 7.45 -1.80
C VAL A 75 3.32 7.36 -1.27
N ASN A 76 3.67 8.14 -0.24
CA ASN A 76 5.00 8.06 0.39
C ASN A 76 5.21 6.72 1.09
N ALA A 77 4.19 6.21 1.79
CA ALA A 77 4.24 4.87 2.37
C ALA A 77 4.44 3.80 1.28
N TRP A 78 3.71 3.90 0.17
CA TRP A 78 3.89 2.97 -0.95
C TRP A 78 5.29 3.04 -1.56
N ALA A 79 5.83 4.25 -1.73
CA ALA A 79 7.20 4.44 -2.20
C ALA A 79 8.24 3.83 -1.26
N ALA A 80 8.04 3.95 0.05
CA ALA A 80 8.92 3.34 1.05
C ALA A 80 8.90 1.80 0.95
N VAL A 81 7.71 1.20 0.91
CA VAL A 81 7.52 -0.25 0.78
C VAL A 81 8.17 -0.76 -0.50
N VAL A 82 7.89 -0.14 -1.65
CA VAL A 82 8.51 -0.52 -2.94
C VAL A 82 10.03 -0.44 -2.87
N GLY A 83 10.57 0.63 -2.28
CA GLY A 83 12.02 0.78 -2.10
C GLY A 83 12.64 -0.32 -1.23
N VAL A 84 11.97 -0.76 -0.17
CA VAL A 84 12.44 -1.87 0.68
C VAL A 84 12.39 -3.19 -0.08
N ILE A 85 11.30 -3.46 -0.81
CA ILE A 85 11.15 -4.68 -1.63
C ILE A 85 12.24 -4.78 -2.70
N GLU A 86 12.57 -3.67 -3.37
CA GLU A 86 13.65 -3.62 -4.37
C GLU A 86 15.02 -4.02 -3.81
N ARG A 87 15.26 -3.83 -2.51
CA ARG A 87 16.52 -4.18 -1.83
C ARG A 87 16.47 -5.54 -1.14
N GLY A 88 15.32 -6.22 -1.15
CA GLY A 88 15.06 -7.41 -0.35
C GLY A 88 14.43 -7.04 1.00
N TYR A 89 13.12 -7.26 1.10
CA TYR A 89 12.33 -6.99 2.31
C TYR A 89 12.66 -8.01 3.40
N GLY A 90 13.29 -7.53 4.48
CA GLY A 90 13.92 -8.41 5.48
C GLY A 90 13.06 -8.74 6.71
N ASP A 91 12.02 -7.96 6.98
CA ASP A 91 11.11 -8.20 8.12
C ASP A 91 10.20 -9.41 7.86
N ASP A 92 9.28 -9.70 8.77
CA ASP A 92 8.44 -10.90 8.69
C ASP A 92 7.23 -10.75 7.75
N ILE A 93 6.50 -11.85 7.56
CA ILE A 93 5.33 -11.93 6.68
C ILE A 93 4.16 -11.06 7.12
N TYR A 94 4.00 -10.81 8.43
CA TYR A 94 2.93 -9.99 8.97
C TYR A 94 3.22 -8.51 8.76
N GLU A 95 4.48 -8.08 8.93
CA GLU A 95 4.90 -6.72 8.58
C GLU A 95 4.78 -6.48 7.07
N TYR A 96 5.22 -7.42 6.25
CA TYR A 96 5.08 -7.32 4.79
C TYR A 96 3.61 -7.13 4.36
N THR A 97 2.70 -7.97 4.89
CA THR A 97 1.28 -7.89 4.53
C THR A 97 0.62 -6.64 5.11
N ASN A 98 1.00 -6.18 6.30
CA ASN A 98 0.57 -4.89 6.87
C ASN A 98 0.98 -3.71 5.97
N ASP A 99 2.21 -3.70 5.48
CA ASP A 99 2.73 -2.66 4.60
C ASP A 99 1.95 -2.55 3.28
N LEU A 100 1.49 -3.68 2.72
CA LEU A 100 0.67 -3.66 1.49
C LEU A 100 -0.67 -2.92 1.65
N TYR A 101 -1.18 -2.73 2.87
CA TYR A 101 -2.43 -2.00 3.08
C TYR A 101 -2.35 -0.52 2.69
N CYS A 102 -1.15 0.09 2.61
CA CYS A 102 -1.06 1.44 2.06
C CYS A 102 -1.57 1.51 0.60
N ARG A 103 -1.37 0.43 -0.18
CA ARG A 103 -1.87 0.33 -1.56
C ARG A 103 -3.36 0.01 -1.62
N ASN A 104 -3.90 -0.71 -0.64
CA ASN A 104 -5.35 -0.90 -0.45
C ASN A 104 -6.04 0.44 -0.20
N TRP A 105 -5.50 1.26 0.70
CA TRP A 105 -6.05 2.59 0.98
C TRP A 105 -6.07 3.44 -0.30
N LEU A 106 -4.97 3.46 -1.08
CA LEU A 106 -4.91 4.20 -2.33
C LEU A 106 -5.95 3.73 -3.35
N HIS A 107 -6.23 2.42 -3.40
CA HIS A 107 -7.25 1.87 -4.26
C HIS A 107 -8.66 2.32 -3.88
N GLU A 108 -9.00 2.27 -2.60
CA GLU A 108 -10.30 2.73 -2.10
C GLU A 108 -10.49 4.24 -2.28
N ALA A 109 -9.45 5.02 -1.97
CA ALA A 109 -9.47 6.47 -2.14
C ALA A 109 -9.68 6.86 -3.61
N TRP A 110 -9.09 6.13 -4.56
CA TRP A 110 -9.15 6.45 -5.98
C TRP A 110 -10.56 6.56 -6.56
N ILE A 111 -11.51 5.81 -6.00
CA ILE A 111 -12.90 5.78 -6.45
C ILE A 111 -13.68 7.02 -5.95
N LEU A 112 -13.17 7.70 -4.93
CA LEU A 112 -13.85 8.77 -4.20
C LEU A 112 -13.26 10.16 -4.48
N LEU A 113 -12.00 10.20 -4.93
CA LEU A 113 -11.25 11.43 -5.16
C LEU A 113 -11.76 12.21 -6.37
N ASP A 114 -11.63 13.55 -6.29
CA ASP A 114 -11.82 14.44 -7.42
C ASP A 114 -10.88 14.13 -8.60
N ASP A 115 -11.40 14.30 -9.83
CA ASP A 115 -10.67 14.05 -11.08
C ASP A 115 -9.33 14.79 -11.18
N TYR A 116 -9.24 16.01 -10.64
CA TYR A 116 -8.00 16.78 -10.61
C TYR A 116 -6.95 16.09 -9.72
N ILE A 117 -7.35 15.62 -8.54
CA ILE A 117 -6.45 14.92 -7.61
C ILE A 117 -6.02 13.57 -8.21
N VAL A 118 -6.96 12.83 -8.82
CA VAL A 118 -6.65 11.59 -9.55
C VAL A 118 -5.61 11.85 -10.63
N ARG A 119 -5.82 12.87 -11.48
CA ARG A 119 -4.87 13.23 -12.55
C ARG A 119 -3.50 13.64 -12.00
N LEU A 120 -3.46 14.35 -10.88
CA LEU A 120 -2.23 14.80 -10.24
C LEU A 120 -1.37 13.60 -9.79
N TRP A 121 -1.97 12.61 -9.13
CA TRP A 121 -1.23 11.49 -8.53
C TRP A 121 -1.05 10.28 -9.44
N THR A 122 -1.85 10.14 -10.52
CA THR A 122 -1.78 8.98 -11.44
C THR A 122 -0.35 8.68 -11.91
N PRO A 123 0.44 9.66 -12.40
CA PRO A 123 1.77 9.36 -12.93
C PRO A 123 2.71 8.77 -11.88
N GLN A 124 2.67 9.28 -10.66
CA GLN A 124 3.54 8.84 -9.57
C GLN A 124 3.15 7.44 -9.08
N ILE A 125 1.86 7.17 -8.87
CA ILE A 125 1.40 5.84 -8.44
C ILE A 125 1.69 4.80 -9.53
N LYS A 126 1.49 5.14 -10.81
CA LYS A 126 1.84 4.24 -11.91
C LYS A 126 3.33 3.89 -11.90
N ALA A 127 4.21 4.88 -11.71
CA ALA A 127 5.65 4.63 -11.64
C ALA A 127 6.04 3.71 -10.46
N LEU A 128 5.37 3.86 -9.31
CA LEU A 128 5.56 2.98 -8.16
C LEU A 128 5.03 1.57 -8.41
N ASP A 129 3.85 1.45 -9.03
CA ASP A 129 3.25 0.15 -9.40
C ASP A 129 4.13 -0.59 -10.42
N ASP A 130 4.73 0.10 -11.39
CA ASP A 130 5.65 -0.48 -12.37
C ASP A 130 6.94 -0.99 -11.68
N ARG A 131 7.49 -0.22 -10.73
CA ARG A 131 8.64 -0.64 -9.90
C ARG A 131 8.31 -1.84 -9.02
N TYR A 132 7.16 -1.83 -8.35
CA TYR A 132 6.69 -2.96 -7.56
C TYR A 132 6.58 -4.23 -8.40
N LYS A 133 5.99 -4.14 -9.60
CA LYS A 133 5.89 -5.28 -10.53
C LYS A 133 7.25 -5.82 -10.94
N ALA A 134 8.22 -4.94 -11.20
CA ALA A 134 9.58 -5.37 -11.53
C ALA A 134 10.27 -6.08 -10.35
N ALA A 135 10.06 -5.57 -9.13
CA ALA A 135 10.67 -6.09 -7.90
C ALA A 135 9.95 -7.33 -7.33
N THR A 136 8.86 -7.78 -7.94
CA THR A 136 8.05 -8.91 -7.46
C THR A 136 7.79 -9.95 -8.54
N VAL A 137 7.47 -11.16 -8.13
CA VAL A 137 7.03 -12.27 -8.99
C VAL A 137 5.53 -12.42 -8.84
N ASP A 138 4.82 -12.59 -9.96
CA ASP A 138 3.41 -12.97 -9.96
C ASP A 138 3.30 -14.48 -9.80
N ASP A 139 2.68 -14.91 -8.72
CA ASP A 139 2.41 -16.31 -8.43
C ASP A 139 0.90 -16.54 -8.22
N GLU A 140 0.07 -15.61 -8.71
CA GLU A 140 -1.38 -15.59 -8.47
C GLU A 140 -1.75 -15.57 -6.98
N GLY A 141 -0.80 -15.16 -6.12
CA GLY A 141 -0.93 -15.08 -4.67
C GLY A 141 -0.73 -16.39 -3.92
N GLN A 142 -0.28 -17.45 -4.60
CA GLN A 142 -0.12 -18.78 -4.01
C GLN A 142 0.73 -18.78 -2.74
N ALA A 143 1.85 -18.05 -2.73
CA ALA A 143 2.74 -17.99 -1.58
C ALA A 143 2.14 -17.16 -0.43
N LEU A 144 1.55 -16.00 -0.73
CA LEU A 144 0.96 -15.13 0.30
C LEU A 144 -0.31 -15.72 0.92
N GLU A 145 -1.12 -16.45 0.15
CA GLU A 145 -2.37 -17.06 0.63
C GLU A 145 -2.16 -18.05 1.79
N GLN A 146 -0.97 -18.66 1.88
CA GLN A 146 -0.62 -19.56 2.98
C GLN A 146 -0.52 -18.86 4.34
N PHE A 147 -0.30 -17.54 4.35
CA PHE A 147 -0.06 -16.75 5.56
C PHE A 147 -1.14 -15.69 5.80
N HIS A 148 -1.74 -15.18 4.73
CA HIS A 148 -2.73 -14.12 4.79
C HIS A 148 -3.83 -14.38 3.75
N ARG A 149 -5.09 -14.39 4.21
CA ARG A 149 -6.23 -14.55 3.32
C ARG A 149 -6.23 -13.43 2.28
N LEU A 150 -6.16 -13.79 1.01
CA LEU A 150 -6.06 -12.79 -0.04
C LEU A 150 -7.37 -12.02 -0.18
N PRO A 151 -7.30 -10.69 -0.33
CA PRO A 151 -8.46 -9.91 -0.70
C PRO A 151 -8.89 -10.21 -2.15
N GLY A 152 -10.01 -9.60 -2.57
CA GLY A 152 -10.62 -9.82 -3.87
C GLY A 152 -9.64 -9.67 -5.07
N PRO A 153 -9.97 -10.26 -6.22
CA PRO A 153 -9.05 -10.39 -7.36
C PRO A 153 -8.60 -9.06 -7.97
N ASP A 154 -9.29 -7.95 -7.68
CA ASP A 154 -8.93 -6.62 -8.18
C ASP A 154 -7.69 -6.03 -7.47
N LEU A 155 -7.24 -6.59 -6.34
CA LEU A 155 -6.06 -6.13 -5.61
C LEU A 155 -4.80 -6.92 -6.01
N TRP A 156 -4.40 -6.76 -7.28
CA TRP A 156 -3.34 -7.54 -7.94
C TRP A 156 -1.99 -7.54 -7.22
N TRP A 157 -1.66 -6.54 -6.40
CA TRP A 157 -0.39 -6.53 -5.65
C TRP A 157 -0.34 -7.63 -4.59
N TRP A 158 -1.48 -8.12 -4.09
CA TRP A 158 -1.55 -9.30 -3.21
C TRP A 158 -1.28 -10.62 -3.93
N ARG A 159 -1.19 -10.61 -5.26
CA ARG A 159 -0.92 -11.79 -6.08
C ARG A 159 0.57 -11.99 -6.37
N ARG A 160 1.40 -11.25 -5.64
CA ARG A 160 2.81 -11.13 -5.94
C ARG A 160 3.63 -11.20 -4.66
N HIS A 161 4.82 -11.78 -4.75
CA HIS A 161 5.79 -11.80 -3.66
C HIS A 161 7.12 -11.15 -4.08
N PRO A 162 7.96 -10.69 -3.15
CA PRO A 162 9.27 -10.13 -3.49
C PRO A 162 10.12 -11.09 -4.31
N ARG A 163 10.82 -10.54 -5.30
CA ARG A 163 11.76 -11.30 -6.14
C ARG A 163 13.03 -11.69 -5.38
N ILE A 164 13.51 -10.80 -4.51
CA ILE A 164 14.66 -11.01 -3.64
C ILE A 164 14.15 -11.53 -2.30
N LEU A 165 14.41 -12.80 -2.01
CA LEU A 165 13.94 -13.46 -0.79
C LEU A 165 15.01 -13.41 0.31
N THR A 166 15.00 -12.36 1.12
CA THR A 166 15.93 -12.17 2.25
C THR A 166 15.19 -12.16 3.57
N GLY A 167 15.94 -12.25 4.68
CA GLY A 167 15.39 -12.10 6.03
C GLY A 167 14.28 -13.10 6.36
N ASP A 168 13.34 -12.66 7.19
CA ASP A 168 12.31 -13.51 7.80
C ASP A 168 11.19 -13.80 6.82
N LEU A 169 10.75 -12.79 6.06
CA LEU A 169 9.83 -12.96 4.93
C LEU A 169 10.37 -13.97 3.93
N GLY A 170 11.63 -13.85 3.52
CA GLY A 170 12.25 -14.76 2.56
C GLY A 170 12.32 -16.21 3.05
N ARG A 171 12.49 -16.44 4.36
CA ARG A 171 12.42 -17.81 4.93
C ARG A 171 10.99 -18.35 4.90
N SER A 172 10.00 -17.54 5.26
CA SER A 172 8.58 -17.92 5.22
C SER A 172 8.11 -18.23 3.80
N LEU A 173 8.42 -17.38 2.82
CA LEU A 173 8.01 -17.61 1.43
C LEU A 173 8.66 -18.86 0.82
N ARG A 174 9.95 -19.12 1.11
CA ARG A 174 10.62 -20.35 0.65
C ARG A 174 10.02 -21.61 1.25
N SER A 175 9.54 -21.57 2.50
CA SER A 175 8.96 -22.75 3.16
C SER A 175 7.68 -23.23 2.49
N VAL A 176 6.98 -22.35 1.76
CA VAL A 176 5.79 -22.66 0.97
C VAL A 176 6.07 -22.76 -0.53
N GLY A 177 7.35 -22.83 -0.92
CA GLY A 177 7.77 -23.11 -2.30
C GLY A 177 8.06 -21.88 -3.17
N ALA A 178 8.09 -20.66 -2.63
CA ALA A 178 8.49 -19.50 -3.41
C ALA A 178 9.99 -19.56 -3.78
N ILE A 179 10.31 -19.29 -5.04
CA ILE A 179 11.66 -19.34 -5.57
C ILE A 179 12.15 -17.92 -5.85
N SER A 180 13.36 -17.60 -5.38
CA SER A 180 14.03 -16.35 -5.76
C SER A 180 14.41 -16.42 -7.23
N THR A 181 14.10 -15.37 -8.00
CA THR A 181 14.61 -15.22 -9.37
C THR A 181 15.70 -14.14 -9.46
N GLY A 182 16.22 -13.69 -8.32
CA GLY A 182 17.41 -12.84 -8.24
C GLY A 182 18.68 -13.70 -8.14
N PRO A 183 19.85 -13.18 -8.56
CA PRO A 183 21.10 -13.87 -8.31
C PRO A 183 21.25 -14.05 -6.79
N ASP A 184 21.48 -15.29 -6.34
CA ASP A 184 21.86 -15.57 -4.96
C ASP A 184 23.20 -14.88 -4.70
N THR A 185 23.18 -13.70 -4.10
CA THR A 185 24.37 -13.17 -3.43
C THR A 185 24.54 -14.00 -2.17
N ALA A 186 25.39 -15.03 -2.32
CA ALA A 186 25.99 -15.84 -1.27
C ALA A 186 26.80 -15.00 -0.27
#